data_AF-A0A0S8AK44-F1
#
_entry.id   AF-A0A0S8AK44-F1
#
_cell.length_a   1.000
_cell.length_b   1.000
_cell.length_c   1.000
_cell.angle_alpha   90.00
_cell.angle_beta   90.00
_cell.angle_gamma   90.00
#
_symmetry.space_group_name_H-M   'P 1'
#
loop_
_entity.id
_entity.type
_entity.pdbx_description
1 polymer ?
#
loop_
_entity_poly.entity_id
_entity_poly.type
_entity_poly.pdbx_seq_one_letter_code
_entity_poly.pdbx_strand_id
1 'polypeptide(L)'
;AGNEILDMGGFPPIERIRENTLKFRPIGIGFTGLQHAMNYYDISYADELEAPKFATATQLALMLGSMQGSLDYADFYKQKTGKKLEIREWNLDYVTRIAKEAKEFAGQLPRKATWQKRIKRIFDTVIKQGGLYNSVTTSQAPTGSISQLMRVACTGVEPYFSMIQSRRVKDADGSWKEFTLVPLEFYDYDENKLDWVENQTAHNITPLQQIRLLEACQTFNHTAVSKTINLPSTTTVEDIKEMLFIARDSKLKGITMFRDSSITGVLSDSAAKAAEKPGIPFSDLAQRYGSTFKFSGPASLYVTANKGENEHVREVFINTTKSGSTIHGMCESLGRVISVALQHDYRLVNKIARTLEDISSDSVWSNSSLGRVFSIPAALAKVLDDCAPEINGKEDPDPYEEPSSYSSCPACGKLSLRRSGGCSQCVSCGYSTC
;
A
#
# COMPACT_ATOMS: atom_id res chain seq x y z
N ALA A 1 16.01 -12.49 9.95
CA ALA A 1 15.86 -11.12 9.39
C ALA A 1 16.66 -10.07 10.16
N GLY A 2 16.15 -9.47 11.25
CA GLY A 2 16.82 -8.33 11.91
C GLY A 2 18.28 -8.56 12.30
N ASN A 3 18.57 -9.69 12.98
CA ASN A 3 19.95 -10.06 13.33
C ASN A 3 20.84 -10.34 12.11
N GLU A 4 20.29 -10.93 11.05
CA GLU A 4 21.02 -11.21 9.81
C GLU A 4 21.41 -9.92 9.08
N ILE A 5 20.56 -8.89 9.11
CA ILE A 5 20.89 -7.56 8.58
C ILE A 5 22.07 -6.96 9.33
N LEU A 6 22.16 -7.16 10.66
CA LEU A 6 23.31 -6.69 11.43
C LEU A 6 24.60 -7.47 11.08
N ASP A 7 24.47 -8.77 10.81
CA ASP A 7 25.62 -9.64 10.52
C ASP A 7 26.14 -9.50 9.09
N MET A 8 25.25 -9.25 8.12
CA MET A 8 25.58 -9.13 6.69
C MET A 8 25.62 -7.68 6.20
N GLY A 9 25.15 -6.73 7.00
CA GLY A 9 24.99 -5.34 6.60
C GLY A 9 26.32 -4.66 6.27
N GLY A 10 26.31 -3.88 5.19
CA GLY A 10 27.37 -2.91 4.94
C GLY A 10 27.27 -1.77 5.95
N PHE A 11 28.35 -1.50 6.69
CA PHE A 11 28.41 -0.37 7.60
C PHE A 11 28.92 0.87 6.86
N PRO A 12 28.46 2.08 7.23
CA PRO A 12 29.11 3.32 6.79
C PRO A 12 30.61 3.29 7.10
N PRO A 13 31.45 4.11 6.44
CA PRO A 13 32.91 4.14 6.65
C PRO A 13 33.30 4.80 7.99
N ILE A 14 32.58 4.48 9.06
CA ILE A 14 32.80 4.93 10.43
C ILE A 14 32.88 3.66 11.28
N GLU A 15 34.11 3.23 11.60
CA GLU A 15 34.35 1.96 12.29
C GLU A 15 33.61 1.87 13.63
N ARG A 16 33.52 3.00 14.35
CA ARG A 16 32.77 3.09 15.62
C ARG A 16 31.30 2.66 15.47
N ILE A 17 30.65 2.91 14.33
CA ILE A 17 29.26 2.47 14.09
C ILE A 17 29.21 0.95 13.98
N ARG A 18 30.14 0.36 13.23
CA ARG A 18 30.25 -1.09 13.07
C ARG A 18 30.53 -1.78 14.40
N GLU A 19 31.54 -1.33 15.13
CA GLU A 19 31.91 -1.85 16.44
C GLU A 19 30.73 -1.80 17.40
N ASN A 20 30.08 -0.64 17.54
CA ASN A 20 28.94 -0.49 18.43
C ASN A 20 27.73 -1.31 17.97
N THR A 21 27.47 -1.41 16.67
CA THR A 21 26.34 -2.18 16.17
C THR A 21 26.54 -3.67 16.40
N LEU A 22 27.74 -4.21 16.16
CA LEU A 22 28.04 -5.62 16.44
C LEU A 22 28.17 -5.90 17.95
N LYS A 23 28.61 -4.90 18.74
CA LYS A 23 28.67 -4.98 20.20
C LYS A 23 27.30 -4.90 20.84
N PHE A 24 26.42 -3.99 20.47
CA PHE A 24 25.12 -3.83 21.16
C PHE A 24 23.99 -4.59 20.47
N ARG A 25 24.12 -4.79 19.16
CA ARG A 25 23.18 -5.50 18.31
C ARG A 25 21.74 -5.00 18.45
N PRO A 26 21.52 -3.69 18.36
CA PRO A 26 20.17 -3.15 18.48
C PRO A 26 19.34 -3.60 17.27
N ILE A 27 18.16 -4.15 17.54
CA ILE A 27 17.13 -4.34 16.51
C ILE A 27 15.86 -3.60 16.94
N GLY A 28 15.07 -3.17 15.97
CA GLY A 28 13.82 -2.45 16.20
C GLY A 28 12.68 -3.13 15.47
N ILE A 29 12.05 -4.11 16.11
CA ILE A 29 10.82 -4.71 15.57
C ILE A 29 9.64 -3.84 16.04
N GLY A 30 8.80 -3.45 15.10
CA GLY A 30 7.54 -2.72 15.32
C GLY A 30 6.41 -3.35 14.50
N PHE A 31 5.26 -2.72 14.50
CA PHE A 31 4.11 -3.13 13.68
C PHE A 31 3.44 -1.92 13.01
N THR A 32 2.59 -2.17 12.04
CA THR A 32 1.70 -1.17 11.45
C THR A 32 0.34 -1.82 11.25
N GLY A 33 -0.68 -1.06 10.84
CA GLY A 33 -2.02 -1.61 10.70
C GLY A 33 -2.81 -1.61 12.00
N LEU A 34 -2.50 -0.76 12.99
CA LEU A 34 -3.16 -0.83 14.29
C LEU A 34 -4.67 -0.56 14.18
N GLN A 35 -5.08 0.55 13.57
CA GLN A 35 -6.51 0.83 13.37
C GLN A 35 -7.15 -0.20 12.44
N HIS A 36 -6.43 -0.64 11.40
CA HIS A 36 -6.91 -1.71 10.52
C HIS A 36 -7.29 -2.98 11.32
N ALA A 37 -6.39 -3.42 12.20
CA ALA A 37 -6.63 -4.57 13.07
C ALA A 37 -7.77 -4.31 14.07
N MET A 38 -7.86 -3.12 14.66
CA MET A 38 -8.95 -2.75 15.55
C MET A 38 -10.31 -2.78 14.83
N ASN A 39 -10.39 -2.24 13.62
CA ASN A 39 -11.60 -2.26 12.80
C ASN A 39 -12.07 -3.68 12.52
N TYR A 40 -11.15 -4.61 12.24
CA TYR A 40 -11.42 -6.03 12.02
C TYR A 40 -12.01 -6.73 13.26
N TYR A 41 -11.61 -6.32 14.46
CA TYR A 41 -12.13 -6.84 15.73
C TYR A 41 -13.26 -6.00 16.33
N ASP A 42 -13.84 -5.06 15.55
CA ASP A 42 -14.90 -4.15 16.00
C ASP A 42 -14.54 -3.31 17.24
N ILE A 43 -13.26 -2.96 17.37
CA ILE A 43 -12.76 -2.08 18.44
C ILE A 43 -12.59 -0.69 17.85
N SER A 44 -13.25 0.32 18.41
CA SER A 44 -13.07 1.69 17.94
C SER A 44 -11.73 2.23 18.42
N TYR A 45 -10.97 2.88 17.54
CA TYR A 45 -9.76 3.63 17.90
C TYR A 45 -10.06 4.78 18.87
N ALA A 46 -11.29 5.31 18.85
CA ALA A 46 -11.76 6.36 19.75
C ALA A 46 -12.17 5.83 21.14
N ASP A 47 -12.27 4.51 21.32
CA ASP A 47 -12.64 3.92 22.62
C ASP A 47 -11.52 4.14 23.65
N GLU A 48 -11.86 4.73 24.80
CA GLU A 48 -10.88 5.09 25.84
C GLU A 48 -10.43 3.90 26.71
N LEU A 49 -11.08 2.74 26.60
CA LEU A 49 -10.81 1.57 27.42
C LEU A 49 -10.31 0.39 26.60
N GLU A 50 -11.07 -0.04 25.60
CA GLU A 50 -10.77 -1.24 24.82
C GLU A 50 -9.66 -0.97 23.78
N ALA A 51 -9.55 0.23 23.21
CA ALA A 51 -8.49 0.53 22.25
C ALA A 51 -7.09 0.58 22.90
N PRO A 52 -6.86 1.28 24.03
CA PRO A 52 -5.61 1.18 24.78
C PRO A 52 -5.28 -0.26 25.18
N LYS A 53 -6.26 -1.02 25.67
CA LYS A 53 -6.07 -2.42 26.08
C LYS A 53 -5.65 -3.30 24.89
N PHE A 54 -6.26 -3.15 23.73
CA PHE A 54 -5.87 -3.84 22.50
C PHE A 54 -4.45 -3.47 22.06
N ALA A 55 -4.11 -2.18 22.10
CA ALA A 55 -2.78 -1.70 21.75
C ALA A 55 -1.70 -2.22 22.71
N THR A 56 -1.93 -2.19 24.03
CA THR A 56 -1.02 -2.75 25.03
C THR A 56 -0.87 -4.26 24.89
N ALA A 57 -1.95 -4.99 24.58
CA ALA A 57 -1.88 -6.43 24.31
C ALA A 57 -1.05 -6.74 23.06
N THR A 58 -1.19 -5.94 22.00
CA THR A 58 -0.40 -6.04 20.77
C THR A 58 1.08 -5.82 21.06
N GLN A 59 1.41 -4.77 21.83
CA GLN A 59 2.79 -4.46 22.19
C GLN A 59 3.40 -5.51 23.14
N LEU A 60 2.62 -6.07 24.07
CA LEU A 60 3.05 -7.20 24.91
C LEU A 60 3.39 -8.43 24.06
N ALA A 61 2.53 -8.76 23.10
CA ALA A 61 2.76 -9.88 22.18
C ALA A 61 4.05 -9.68 21.37
N LEU A 62 4.26 -8.46 20.86
CA LEU A 62 5.46 -8.09 20.13
C LEU A 62 6.71 -8.22 21.00
N MET A 63 6.71 -7.67 22.22
CA MET A 63 7.85 -7.76 23.15
C MET A 63 8.21 -9.22 23.46
N LEU A 64 7.22 -10.04 23.83
CA LEU A 64 7.49 -11.45 24.15
C LEU A 64 7.98 -12.23 22.93
N GLY A 65 7.46 -11.92 21.74
CA GLY A 65 7.93 -12.51 20.48
C GLY A 65 9.37 -12.10 20.16
N SER A 66 9.69 -10.82 20.28
CA SER A 66 11.03 -10.28 19.96
C SER A 66 12.09 -10.77 20.95
N MET A 67 11.76 -10.84 22.24
CA MET A 67 12.65 -11.40 23.27
C MET A 67 12.91 -12.89 23.03
N GLN A 68 11.86 -13.67 22.74
CA GLN A 68 12.00 -15.09 22.40
C GLN A 68 12.88 -15.25 21.15
N GLY A 69 12.63 -14.46 20.10
CA GLY A 69 13.45 -14.50 18.88
C GLY A 69 14.92 -14.12 19.10
N SER A 70 15.21 -13.21 20.03
CA SER A 70 16.59 -12.88 20.42
C SER A 70 17.30 -14.07 21.07
N LEU A 71 16.61 -14.79 21.96
CA LEU A 71 17.13 -15.99 22.62
C LEU A 71 17.30 -17.15 21.62
N ASP A 72 16.29 -17.40 20.79
CA ASP A 72 16.30 -18.49 19.79
C ASP A 72 17.41 -18.27 18.75
N TYR A 73 17.64 -17.02 18.33
CA TYR A 73 18.74 -16.69 17.42
C TYR A 73 20.11 -16.99 18.04
N ALA A 74 20.27 -16.73 19.34
CA ALA A 74 21.52 -17.04 20.05
C ALA A 74 21.81 -18.54 20.04
N ASP A 75 20.80 -19.37 20.28
CA ASP A 75 20.90 -20.82 20.22
C ASP A 75 21.19 -21.32 18.79
N PHE A 76 20.47 -20.80 17.80
CA PHE A 76 20.68 -21.11 16.39
C PHE A 76 22.12 -20.78 15.93
N TYR A 77 22.61 -19.58 16.26
CA TYR A 77 23.95 -19.15 15.88
C TYR A 77 25.02 -20.05 16.50
N LYS A 78 24.83 -20.43 17.78
CA LYS A 78 25.71 -21.37 18.47
C LYS A 78 25.75 -22.74 17.78
N GLN A 79 24.59 -23.26 17.38
CA GLN A 79 24.50 -24.54 16.67
C GLN A 79 25.17 -24.47 15.28
N LYS A 80 24.98 -23.37 14.55
CA LYS A 80 25.50 -23.22 13.18
C LYS A 80 27.01 -22.93 13.11
N THR A 81 27.54 -22.16 14.06
CA THR A 81 28.93 -21.67 14.00
C THR A 81 29.85 -22.27 15.07
N GLY A 82 29.29 -22.98 16.05
CA GLY A 82 30.01 -23.42 17.25
C GLY A 82 30.35 -22.30 18.23
N LYS A 83 30.11 -21.03 17.88
CA LYS A 83 30.44 -19.87 18.71
C LYS A 83 29.24 -19.41 19.53
N LYS A 84 29.45 -19.17 20.82
CA LYS A 84 28.41 -18.59 21.68
C LYS A 84 28.32 -17.09 21.43
N LEU A 85 27.10 -16.62 21.26
CA LEU A 85 26.78 -15.20 21.24
C LEU A 85 26.80 -14.61 22.65
N GLU A 86 27.44 -13.44 22.79
CA GLU A 86 27.58 -12.76 24.07
C GLU A 86 26.24 -12.15 24.51
N ILE A 87 25.77 -12.53 25.70
CA ILE A 87 24.58 -11.93 26.29
C ILE A 87 24.90 -10.49 26.69
N ARG A 88 24.01 -9.57 26.35
CA ARG A 88 24.09 -8.19 26.80
C ARG A 88 23.55 -8.12 28.21
N GLU A 89 24.32 -7.54 29.11
CA GLU A 89 23.87 -7.28 30.46
C GLU A 89 22.73 -6.27 30.42
N TRP A 90 21.59 -6.65 30.99
CA TRP A 90 20.44 -5.77 31.14
C TRP A 90 20.32 -5.31 32.58
N ASN A 91 19.75 -4.13 32.78
CA ASN A 91 19.33 -3.71 34.11
C ASN A 91 18.26 -4.70 34.63
N LEU A 92 18.65 -5.57 35.56
CA LEU A 92 17.78 -6.63 36.07
C LEU A 92 16.61 -6.09 36.91
N ASP A 93 16.74 -4.90 37.50
CA ASP A 93 15.62 -4.23 38.18
C ASP A 93 14.55 -3.81 37.16
N TYR A 94 14.99 -3.28 36.01
CA TYR A 94 14.08 -2.98 34.90
C TYR A 94 13.40 -4.25 34.38
N VAL A 95 14.16 -5.33 34.16
CA VAL A 95 13.62 -6.62 33.69
C VAL A 95 12.59 -7.17 34.68
N THR A 96 12.87 -7.13 35.98
CA THR A 96 11.97 -7.60 37.03
C THR A 96 10.70 -6.76 37.11
N ARG A 97 10.82 -5.43 37.02
CA ARG A 97 9.67 -4.51 37.00
C ARG A 97 8.77 -4.78 35.80
N ILE A 98 9.33 -4.85 34.59
CA ILE A 98 8.55 -5.11 33.37
C ILE A 98 7.91 -6.51 33.42
N ALA A 99 8.59 -7.51 33.96
CA ALA A 99 8.01 -8.85 34.15
C ALA A 99 6.77 -8.82 35.06
N LYS A 100 6.78 -7.98 36.10
CA LYS A 100 5.65 -7.78 37.01
C LYS A 100 4.50 -7.07 36.29
N GLU A 101 4.76 -5.93 35.67
CA GLU A 101 3.77 -5.14 34.92
C GLU A 101 3.10 -5.99 33.82
N ALA A 102 3.89 -6.78 33.08
CA ALA A 102 3.38 -7.69 32.06
C ALA A 102 2.47 -8.78 32.65
N LYS A 103 2.82 -9.36 33.81
CA LYS A 103 1.98 -10.37 34.48
C LYS A 103 0.66 -9.80 35.00
N GLU A 104 0.71 -8.58 35.54
CA GLU A 104 -0.47 -7.85 36.02
C GLU A 104 -1.42 -7.54 34.88
N PHE A 105 -0.91 -6.95 33.79
CA PHE A 105 -1.70 -6.69 32.58
C PHE A 105 -2.26 -7.98 31.96
N ALA A 106 -1.45 -9.03 31.86
CA ALA A 106 -1.89 -10.33 31.34
C ALA A 106 -3.05 -10.96 32.16
N GLY A 107 -3.23 -10.55 33.42
CA GLY A 107 -4.37 -10.95 34.24
C GLY A 107 -5.72 -10.47 33.70
N GLN A 108 -5.72 -9.41 32.88
CA GLN A 108 -6.89 -8.79 32.26
C GLN A 108 -7.20 -9.37 30.87
N LEU A 109 -6.32 -10.22 30.32
CA LEU A 109 -6.46 -10.79 28.98
C LEU A 109 -7.20 -12.13 28.97
N PRO A 110 -7.86 -12.48 27.85
CA PRO A 110 -8.31 -13.85 27.61
C PRO A 110 -7.15 -14.83 27.73
N ARG A 111 -7.42 -16.04 28.23
CA ARG A 111 -6.40 -17.10 28.44
C ARG A 111 -5.21 -16.62 29.30
N LYS A 112 -5.46 -15.79 30.33
CA LYS A 112 -4.45 -15.22 31.24
C LYS A 112 -3.38 -16.20 31.73
N ALA A 113 -3.74 -17.44 32.05
CA ALA A 113 -2.80 -18.46 32.51
C ALA A 113 -1.72 -18.78 31.46
N THR A 114 -2.10 -18.83 30.18
CA THR A 114 -1.17 -19.07 29.06
C THR A 114 -0.20 -17.90 28.91
N TRP A 115 -0.71 -16.67 28.95
CA TRP A 115 0.13 -15.47 28.89
C TRP A 115 1.10 -15.39 30.06
N GLN A 116 0.61 -15.56 31.29
CA GLN A 116 1.45 -15.53 32.50
C GLN A 116 2.53 -16.61 32.50
N LYS A 117 2.22 -17.83 32.03
CA LYS A 117 3.20 -18.91 31.86
C LYS A 117 4.27 -18.54 30.83
N ARG A 118 3.87 -17.95 29.69
CA ARG A 118 4.79 -17.50 28.64
C ARG A 118 5.71 -16.37 29.13
N ILE A 119 5.14 -15.36 29.79
CA ILE A 119 5.89 -14.24 30.40
C ILE A 119 6.91 -14.79 31.39
N LYS A 120 6.47 -15.62 32.34
CA LYS A 120 7.36 -16.23 33.34
C LYS A 120 8.53 -16.96 32.67
N ARG A 121 8.26 -17.84 31.69
CA ARG A 121 9.30 -18.60 30.99
C ARG A 121 10.36 -17.70 30.35
N ILE A 122 9.94 -16.66 29.63
CA ILE A 122 10.86 -15.76 28.93
C ILE A 122 11.68 -14.96 29.94
N PHE A 123 11.04 -14.30 30.91
CA PHE A 123 11.74 -13.46 31.88
C PHE A 123 12.63 -14.25 32.83
N ASP A 124 12.24 -15.46 33.28
CA ASP A 124 13.11 -16.34 34.07
C ASP A 124 14.39 -16.71 33.28
N THR A 125 14.25 -16.90 31.96
CA THR A 125 15.40 -17.18 31.07
C THR A 125 16.29 -15.95 30.93
N VAL A 126 15.71 -14.77 30.70
CA VAL A 126 16.47 -13.51 30.61
C VAL A 126 17.24 -13.24 31.89
N ILE A 127 16.60 -13.38 33.05
CA ILE A 127 17.24 -13.20 34.38
C ILE A 127 18.38 -14.21 34.56
N LYS A 128 18.14 -15.49 34.25
CA LYS A 128 19.18 -16.54 34.35
C LYS A 128 20.39 -16.26 33.46
N GLN A 129 20.18 -15.70 32.27
CA GLN A 129 21.25 -15.39 31.32
C GLN A 129 21.92 -14.02 31.60
N GLY A 130 21.32 -13.18 32.45
CA GLY A 130 21.77 -11.80 32.68
C GLY A 130 21.30 -10.79 31.61
N GLY A 131 20.44 -11.19 30.68
CA GLY A 131 19.89 -10.32 29.64
C GLY A 131 19.60 -11.05 28.32
N LEU A 132 19.52 -10.26 27.25
CA LEU A 132 19.26 -10.74 25.88
C LEU A 132 20.51 -10.59 24.99
N TYR A 133 20.51 -11.28 23.85
CA TYR A 133 21.58 -11.10 22.87
C TYR A 133 21.57 -9.71 22.20
N ASN A 134 20.37 -9.15 22.04
CA ASN A 134 20.17 -7.80 21.52
C ASN A 134 20.00 -6.81 22.69
N SER A 135 20.64 -5.63 22.61
CA SER A 135 20.49 -4.58 23.64
C SER A 135 19.08 -3.98 23.68
N VAL A 136 18.40 -3.97 22.53
CA VAL A 136 16.99 -3.60 22.36
C VAL A 136 16.39 -4.50 21.28
N THR A 137 15.11 -4.84 21.42
CA THR A 137 14.44 -5.71 20.43
C THR A 137 13.21 -5.09 19.78
N THR A 138 12.63 -4.05 20.38
CA THR A 138 11.42 -3.40 19.87
C THR A 138 11.68 -1.92 19.67
N SER A 139 11.13 -1.39 18.58
CA SER A 139 11.11 0.04 18.29
C SER A 139 9.97 0.31 17.33
N GLN A 140 9.12 1.29 17.62
CA GLN A 140 7.95 1.57 16.80
C GLN A 140 8.24 2.78 15.91
N ALA A 141 8.70 2.49 14.69
CA ALA A 141 9.00 3.47 13.66
C ALA A 141 7.76 3.72 12.76
N PRO A 142 7.69 4.86 12.04
CA PRO A 142 6.66 5.06 11.04
C PRO A 142 6.94 4.19 9.81
N THR A 143 5.88 3.74 9.13
CA THR A 143 6.01 2.84 7.97
C THR A 143 5.91 3.54 6.61
N GLY A 144 5.81 4.86 6.56
CA GLY A 144 5.95 5.64 5.32
C GLY A 144 5.26 5.01 4.09
N SER A 145 6.01 4.71 3.02
CA SER A 145 5.46 4.04 1.83
C SER A 145 5.33 2.52 1.95
N ILE A 146 6.03 1.86 2.89
CA ILE A 146 5.96 0.40 3.03
C ILE A 146 4.60 -0.07 3.58
N SER A 147 3.85 0.79 4.30
CA SER A 147 2.46 0.48 4.65
C SER A 147 1.57 0.31 3.43
N GLN A 148 1.87 0.99 2.31
CA GLN A 148 1.11 0.82 1.06
C GLN A 148 1.35 -0.55 0.44
N LEU A 149 2.59 -1.06 0.50
CA LEU A 149 2.90 -2.43 0.08
C LEU A 149 2.13 -3.44 0.94
N MET A 150 1.99 -3.16 2.23
CA MET A 150 1.19 -3.95 3.17
C MET A 150 -0.32 -3.71 3.05
N ARG A 151 -0.74 -2.79 2.16
CA ARG A 151 -2.14 -2.40 1.93
C ARG A 151 -2.88 -1.92 3.18
N VAL A 152 -2.17 -1.26 4.08
CA VAL A 152 -2.77 -0.60 5.26
C VAL A 152 -2.64 0.92 5.13
N ALA A 153 -3.70 1.65 5.51
CA ALA A 153 -3.76 3.11 5.34
C ALA A 153 -3.21 3.92 6.52
N CYS A 154 -2.81 3.25 7.60
CA CYS A 154 -2.07 3.88 8.69
C CYS A 154 -0.55 3.77 8.45
N THR A 155 0.18 4.83 8.76
CA THR A 155 1.64 4.90 8.59
C THR A 155 2.40 4.45 9.85
N GLY A 156 1.90 3.42 10.53
CA GLY A 156 2.40 2.95 11.83
C GLY A 156 1.25 2.58 12.76
N VAL A 157 1.19 3.25 13.91
CA VAL A 157 0.13 3.08 14.92
C VAL A 157 -0.87 4.24 14.94
N GLU A 158 -0.77 5.14 13.96
CA GLU A 158 -1.67 6.25 13.74
C GLU A 158 -3.09 5.77 13.41
N PRO A 159 -4.10 6.58 13.73
CA PRO A 159 -5.39 6.43 13.08
C PRO A 159 -5.27 6.71 11.57
N TYR A 160 -6.30 6.34 10.82
CA TYR A 160 -6.50 6.73 9.43
C TYR A 160 -6.61 8.23 9.38
N PHE A 161 -5.78 8.83 8.54
CA PHE A 161 -5.80 10.27 8.35
C PHE A 161 -7.14 10.71 7.75
N SER A 162 -7.56 10.04 6.69
CA SER A 162 -8.85 10.16 6.03
C SER A 162 -9.30 8.80 5.49
N MET A 163 -10.57 8.68 5.11
CA MET A 163 -11.13 7.48 4.49
C MET A 163 -10.49 7.21 3.11
N ILE A 164 -10.30 8.27 2.33
CA ILE A 164 -9.63 8.23 1.03
C ILE A 164 -8.47 9.23 1.10
N GLN A 165 -7.25 8.75 0.87
CA GLN A 165 -6.05 9.57 1.00
C GLN A 165 -5.48 9.89 -0.37
N SER A 166 -5.19 11.16 -0.63
CA SER A 166 -4.37 11.57 -1.77
C SER A 166 -2.92 11.74 -1.32
N ARG A 167 -1.98 11.13 -2.05
CA ARG A 167 -0.55 11.27 -1.78
C ARG A 167 0.18 11.79 -3.00
N ARG A 168 0.97 12.86 -2.80
CA ARG A 168 1.88 13.40 -3.82
C ARG A 168 3.26 12.79 -3.66
N VAL A 169 3.75 12.16 -4.73
CA VAL A 169 5.10 11.59 -4.81
C VAL A 169 5.86 12.33 -5.89
N LYS A 170 7.08 12.75 -5.57
CA LYS A 170 7.97 13.38 -6.53
C LYS A 170 8.67 12.31 -7.35
N ASP A 171 8.58 12.40 -8.66
CA ASP A 171 9.23 11.49 -9.59
C ASP A 171 10.70 11.91 -9.82
N ALA A 172 11.49 11.02 -10.43
CA ALA A 172 12.92 11.21 -10.68
C ALA A 172 13.22 12.41 -11.60
N ASP A 173 12.27 12.78 -12.47
CA ASP A 173 12.34 13.96 -13.34
C ASP A 173 11.95 15.28 -12.61
N GLY A 174 11.56 15.19 -11.34
CA GLY A 174 11.14 16.30 -10.51
C GLY A 174 9.65 16.66 -10.60
N SER A 175 8.88 15.99 -11.46
CA SER A 175 7.42 16.12 -11.53
C SER A 175 6.74 15.54 -10.28
N TRP A 176 5.49 15.93 -10.03
CA TRP A 176 4.69 15.39 -8.93
C TRP A 176 3.58 14.51 -9.49
N LYS A 177 3.47 13.29 -8.99
CA LYS A 177 2.36 12.38 -9.24
C LYS A 177 1.48 12.27 -8.01
N GLU A 178 0.17 12.28 -8.21
CA GLU A 178 -0.81 12.10 -7.15
C GLU A 178 -1.40 10.70 -7.22
N PHE A 179 -1.47 10.02 -6.09
CA PHE A 179 -2.04 8.68 -5.97
C PHE A 179 -3.18 8.71 -4.96
N THR A 180 -4.33 8.17 -5.36
CA THR A 180 -5.44 7.90 -4.45
C THR A 180 -5.23 6.56 -3.77
N LEU A 181 -5.34 6.54 -2.45
CA LEU A 181 -5.20 5.38 -1.60
C LEU A 181 -6.53 5.13 -0.90
N VAL A 182 -7.09 3.95 -1.11
CA VAL A 182 -8.28 3.47 -0.42
C VAL A 182 -7.89 2.17 0.31
N PRO A 183 -8.13 2.05 1.62
CA PRO A 183 -7.94 0.80 2.35
C PRO A 183 -8.74 -0.34 1.70
N LEU A 184 -8.15 -1.52 1.56
CA LEU A 184 -8.78 -2.63 0.83
C LEU A 184 -10.05 -3.14 1.53
N GLU A 185 -10.07 -3.11 2.86
CA GLU A 185 -11.21 -3.55 3.66
C GLU A 185 -12.47 -2.70 3.45
N PHE A 186 -12.33 -1.48 2.93
CA PHE A 186 -13.49 -0.62 2.65
C PHE A 186 -14.36 -1.15 1.53
N TYR A 187 -13.81 -1.99 0.63
CA TYR A 187 -14.59 -2.65 -0.41
C TYR A 187 -15.51 -3.74 0.15
N ASP A 188 -15.23 -4.25 1.35
CA ASP A 188 -16.02 -5.29 2.03
C ASP A 188 -16.95 -4.70 3.10
N TYR A 189 -16.88 -3.39 3.36
CA TYR A 189 -17.66 -2.72 4.40
C TYR A 189 -18.98 -2.19 3.85
N ASP A 190 -20.03 -2.31 4.66
CA ASP A 190 -21.29 -1.61 4.41
C ASP A 190 -21.20 -0.12 4.80
N GLU A 191 -22.20 0.66 4.44
CA GLU A 191 -22.24 2.10 4.73
C GLU A 191 -22.12 2.38 6.24
N ASN A 192 -22.79 1.59 7.09
CA ASN A 192 -22.73 1.76 8.54
C ASN A 192 -21.32 1.58 9.09
N LYS A 193 -20.59 0.58 8.60
CA LYS A 193 -19.21 0.31 9.01
C LYS A 193 -18.26 1.38 8.48
N LEU A 194 -18.48 1.89 7.27
CA LEU A 194 -17.72 3.01 6.72
C LEU A 194 -17.92 4.28 7.56
N ASP A 195 -19.17 4.65 7.88
CA ASP A 195 -19.50 5.77 8.76
C ASP A 195 -18.88 5.59 10.16
N TRP A 196 -18.91 4.37 10.69
CA TRP A 196 -18.28 4.04 11.96
C TRP A 196 -16.75 4.22 11.91
N VAL A 197 -16.07 3.92 10.78
CA VAL A 197 -14.63 4.18 10.62
C VAL A 197 -14.34 5.67 10.41
N GLU A 198 -15.18 6.39 9.67
CA GLU A 198 -15.00 7.81 9.41
C GLU A 198 -15.00 8.64 10.70
N ASN A 199 -15.91 8.31 11.63
CA ASN A 199 -16.04 8.96 12.94
C ASN A 199 -14.86 8.73 13.90
N GLN A 200 -13.85 7.98 13.49
CA GLN A 200 -12.64 7.69 14.27
C GLN A 200 -11.35 7.87 13.46
N THR A 201 -11.42 8.67 12.40
CA THR A 201 -10.24 9.19 11.69
C THR A 201 -9.49 10.21 12.53
N ALA A 202 -8.27 10.57 12.12
CA ALA A 202 -7.37 11.46 12.83
C ALA A 202 -7.99 12.80 13.25
N HIS A 203 -8.86 13.36 12.41
CA HIS A 203 -9.53 14.65 12.66
C HIS A 203 -10.80 14.53 13.50
N ASN A 204 -11.34 13.31 13.64
CA ASN A 204 -12.58 13.03 14.37
C ASN A 204 -12.36 12.44 15.77
N ILE A 205 -11.10 12.27 16.19
CA ILE A 205 -10.74 11.83 17.53
C ILE A 205 -9.98 12.91 18.30
N THR A 206 -10.20 12.96 19.61
CA THR A 206 -9.57 13.95 20.48
C THR A 206 -8.07 13.73 20.62
N PRO A 207 -7.28 14.79 20.88
CA PRO A 207 -5.86 14.66 21.18
C PRO A 207 -5.58 13.74 22.38
N LEU A 208 -6.45 13.76 23.40
CA LEU A 208 -6.31 12.91 24.57
C LEU A 208 -6.44 11.42 24.23
N GLN A 209 -7.45 11.04 23.44
CA GLN A 209 -7.60 9.67 22.93
C GLN A 209 -6.33 9.23 22.18
N GLN A 210 -5.79 10.08 21.31
CA GLN A 210 -4.55 9.78 20.59
C GLN A 210 -3.34 9.59 21.51
N ILE A 211 -3.22 10.39 22.58
CA ILE A 211 -2.15 10.29 23.59
C ILE A 211 -2.28 8.98 24.40
N ARG A 212 -3.51 8.56 24.76
CA ARG A 212 -3.73 7.29 25.46
C ARG A 212 -3.33 6.08 24.61
N LEU A 213 -3.59 6.12 23.30
CA LEU A 213 -3.10 5.09 22.37
C LEU A 213 -1.58 5.09 22.24
N LEU A 214 -0.94 6.27 22.27
CA LEU A 214 0.52 6.39 22.30
C LEU A 214 1.11 5.78 23.57
N GLU A 215 0.52 6.07 24.74
CA GLU A 215 0.89 5.48 26.03
C GLU A 215 0.78 3.94 26.00
N ALA A 216 -0.34 3.43 25.48
CA ALA A 216 -0.57 2.01 25.33
C ALA A 216 0.45 1.33 24.41
N CYS A 217 0.74 1.92 23.25
CA CYS A 217 1.75 1.40 22.30
C CYS A 217 3.19 1.51 22.84
N GLN A 218 3.47 2.45 23.75
CA GLN A 218 4.78 2.56 24.39
C GLN A 218 4.97 1.49 25.47
N THR A 219 3.90 1.02 26.08
CA THR A 219 3.95 0.01 27.15
C THR A 219 4.61 -1.25 26.63
N PHE A 220 5.72 -1.69 27.23
CA PHE A 220 6.55 -2.82 26.75
C PHE A 220 7.37 -2.57 25.48
N ASN A 221 7.50 -1.31 25.03
CA ASN A 221 8.47 -0.94 24.01
C ASN A 221 9.80 -0.53 24.65
N HIS A 222 10.90 -1.15 24.24
CA HIS A 222 12.25 -0.81 24.71
C HIS A 222 12.65 0.63 24.38
N THR A 223 12.42 1.07 23.13
CA THR A 223 12.73 2.44 22.69
C THR A 223 11.46 3.30 22.73
N ALA A 224 11.29 4.23 21.79
CA ALA A 224 10.14 5.12 21.71
C ALA A 224 9.16 4.68 20.61
N VAL A 225 7.98 5.30 20.63
CA VAL A 225 6.96 5.18 19.59
C VAL A 225 6.93 6.48 18.80
N SER A 226 7.19 6.38 17.50
CA SER A 226 7.01 7.48 16.56
C SER A 226 5.55 7.50 16.11
N LYS A 227 4.72 8.25 16.83
CA LYS A 227 3.33 8.54 16.45
C LYS A 227 3.12 10.04 16.50
N THR A 228 2.46 10.57 15.49
CA THR A 228 2.01 11.96 15.44
C THR A 228 0.61 12.09 16.03
N ILE A 229 0.42 13.09 16.89
CA ILE A 229 -0.89 13.55 17.36
C ILE A 229 -1.36 14.64 16.42
N ASN A 230 -2.47 14.41 15.71
CA ASN A 230 -3.06 15.41 14.82
C ASN A 230 -3.94 16.34 15.64
N LEU A 231 -3.73 17.65 15.47
CA LEU A 231 -4.36 18.72 16.23
C LEU A 231 -5.10 19.66 15.28
N PRO A 232 -6.33 20.11 15.63
CA PRO A 232 -7.06 21.11 14.86
C PRO A 232 -6.27 22.41 14.68
N SER A 233 -6.54 23.13 13.59
CA SER A 233 -5.91 24.43 13.30
C SER A 233 -6.22 25.50 14.37
N THR A 234 -7.32 25.33 15.10
CA THR A 234 -7.74 26.18 16.23
C THR A 234 -6.98 25.91 17.54
N THR A 235 -6.14 24.88 17.59
CA THR A 235 -5.40 24.51 18.81
C THR A 235 -4.46 25.63 19.26
N THR A 236 -4.62 26.05 20.51
CA THR A 236 -3.87 27.16 21.13
C THR A 236 -2.53 26.71 21.70
N VAL A 237 -1.70 27.67 22.12
CA VAL A 237 -0.42 27.38 22.79
C VAL A 237 -0.67 26.76 24.17
N GLU A 238 -1.72 27.21 24.85
CA GLU A 238 -2.17 26.70 26.14
C GLU A 238 -2.59 25.22 26.04
N ASP A 239 -3.35 24.86 25.01
CA ASP A 239 -3.74 23.46 24.75
C ASP A 239 -2.51 22.56 24.53
N ILE A 240 -1.54 23.03 23.72
CA ILE A 240 -0.28 22.29 23.49
C ILE A 240 0.50 22.12 24.80
N LYS A 241 0.56 23.17 25.62
CA LYS A 241 1.23 23.13 26.94
C LYS A 241 0.58 22.10 27.85
N GLU A 242 -0.75 22.04 27.90
CA GLU A 242 -1.47 21.03 28.67
C GLU A 242 -1.18 19.61 28.17
N MET A 243 -1.21 19.39 26.84
CA MET A 243 -0.88 18.10 26.25
C MET A 243 0.55 17.65 26.55
N LEU A 244 1.53 18.57 26.59
CA LEU A 244 2.90 18.27 27.00
C LEU A 244 2.98 17.87 28.48
N PHE A 245 2.19 18.47 29.36
CA PHE A 245 2.10 18.04 30.76
C PHE A 245 1.46 16.65 30.87
N ILE A 246 0.39 16.38 30.14
CA ILE A 246 -0.24 15.06 30.11
C ILE A 246 0.75 14.00 29.61
N ALA A 247 1.52 14.30 28.54
CA ALA A 247 2.54 13.41 28.01
C ALA A 247 3.67 13.13 29.03
N ARG A 248 4.11 14.17 29.75
CA ARG A 248 5.10 14.06 30.83
C ARG A 248 4.58 13.18 31.96
N ASP A 249 3.36 13.43 32.43
CA ASP A 249 2.76 12.73 33.56
C ASP A 249 2.47 11.26 33.22
N SER A 250 2.17 10.99 31.94
CA SER A 250 2.04 9.64 31.34
C SER A 250 3.40 8.99 31.01
N LYS A 251 4.52 9.67 31.33
CA LYS A 251 5.91 9.18 31.15
C LYS A 251 6.22 8.76 29.70
N LEU A 252 5.66 9.49 28.73
CA LEU A 252 6.00 9.28 27.33
C LEU A 252 7.48 9.61 27.07
N LYS A 253 8.17 8.74 26.34
CA LYS A 253 9.59 8.91 25.95
C LYS A 253 9.74 9.94 24.83
N GLY A 254 8.65 10.22 24.11
CA GLY A 254 8.57 11.20 23.05
C GLY A 254 7.12 11.43 22.63
N ILE A 255 6.85 12.61 22.09
CA ILE A 255 5.56 12.99 21.52
C ILE A 255 5.82 13.90 20.32
N THR A 256 5.11 13.64 19.23
CA THR A 256 5.13 14.48 18.03
C THR A 256 3.73 15.01 17.82
N MET A 257 3.60 16.31 17.56
CA MET A 257 2.30 16.95 17.31
C MET A 257 2.33 17.61 15.95
N PHE A 258 1.25 17.44 15.19
CA PHE A 258 1.02 18.13 13.93
C PHE A 258 -0.26 18.95 14.07
N ARG A 259 -0.12 20.27 14.01
CA ARG A 259 -1.27 21.18 14.01
C ARG A 259 -1.65 21.52 12.59
N ASP A 260 -2.91 21.28 12.24
CA ASP A 260 -3.44 21.55 10.91
C ASP A 260 -3.17 23.00 10.49
N SER A 261 -2.99 23.19 9.18
CA SER A 261 -2.60 24.47 8.56
C SER A 261 -1.19 24.99 8.90
N SER A 262 -0.34 24.25 9.63
CA SER A 262 1.04 24.71 9.93
C SER A 262 2.05 24.46 8.81
N ILE A 263 1.82 23.45 7.96
CA ILE A 263 2.54 23.19 6.72
C ILE A 263 1.66 22.30 5.83
N THR A 264 1.79 22.39 4.51
CA THR A 264 1.10 21.48 3.58
C THR A 264 1.64 20.06 3.78
N GLY A 265 0.82 19.14 4.28
CA GLY A 265 1.19 17.75 4.55
C GLY A 265 1.46 16.92 3.29
N VAL A 266 2.09 15.76 3.46
CA VAL A 266 2.30 14.76 2.38
C VAL A 266 1.01 13.98 2.09
N LEU A 267 0.15 13.87 3.09
CA LEU A 267 -1.21 13.37 2.99
C LEU A 267 -2.15 14.57 3.04
N SER A 268 -3.08 14.63 2.10
CA SER A 268 -4.15 15.61 2.10
C SER A 268 -5.49 14.88 2.18
N ASP A 269 -6.41 15.47 2.93
CA ASP A 269 -7.78 15.01 2.96
C ASP A 269 -8.43 15.42 1.64
N SER A 270 -8.79 14.44 0.81
CA SER A 270 -9.41 14.69 -0.49
C SER A 270 -10.82 15.30 -0.35
N ALA A 271 -11.32 15.46 0.89
CA ALA A 271 -12.60 16.09 1.21
C ALA A 271 -12.60 17.62 1.05
N ALA A 272 -11.43 18.30 0.99
CA ALA A 272 -11.37 19.73 0.69
C ALA A 272 -11.11 19.98 -0.80
N LYS A 273 -12.20 20.24 -1.54
CA LYS A 273 -12.35 20.32 -3.01
C LYS A 273 -12.44 18.96 -3.70
N ALA A 274 -13.55 18.28 -3.44
CA ALA A 274 -14.26 17.63 -4.55
C ALA A 274 -14.58 18.72 -5.59
N ALA A 275 -13.72 18.86 -6.61
CA ALA A 275 -14.26 19.20 -7.91
C ALA A 275 -15.27 18.10 -8.21
N GLU A 276 -16.54 18.46 -8.42
CA GLU A 276 -17.55 17.52 -8.91
C GLU A 276 -16.93 16.75 -10.07
N LYS A 277 -16.58 15.48 -9.86
CA LYS A 277 -16.45 14.57 -10.97
C LYS A 277 -17.86 14.47 -11.53
N PRO A 278 -18.12 14.85 -12.80
CA PRO A 278 -19.42 14.53 -13.39
C PRO A 278 -19.55 13.02 -13.28
N GLY A 279 -20.46 12.56 -12.42
CA GLY A 279 -20.86 11.17 -12.39
C GLY A 279 -21.37 10.87 -13.78
N ILE A 280 -20.60 10.12 -14.57
CA ILE A 280 -21.07 9.69 -15.89
C ILE A 280 -22.23 8.76 -15.58
N PRO A 281 -23.48 9.11 -15.93
CA PRO A 281 -24.60 8.23 -15.68
C PRO A 281 -24.33 6.91 -16.39
N PHE A 282 -24.47 5.81 -15.66
CA PHE A 282 -24.44 4.48 -16.23
C PHE A 282 -25.61 4.37 -17.21
N SER A 283 -25.32 4.53 -18.50
CA SER A 283 -26.30 4.43 -19.57
C SER A 283 -26.57 2.94 -19.81
N ASP A 284 -27.52 2.38 -19.07
CA ASP A 284 -28.04 1.03 -19.30
C ASP A 284 -28.99 1.05 -20.50
N LEU A 285 -28.44 1.31 -21.69
CA LEU A 285 -29.19 1.22 -22.93
C LEU A 285 -29.55 -0.24 -23.18
N ALA A 286 -30.85 -0.53 -23.22
CA ALA A 286 -31.38 -1.85 -23.57
C ALA A 286 -31.03 -2.27 -25.01
N GLN A 287 -30.69 -1.32 -25.89
CA GLN A 287 -30.31 -1.56 -27.29
C GLN A 287 -29.10 -0.69 -27.67
N ARG A 288 -28.10 -1.30 -28.30
CA ARG A 288 -26.89 -0.62 -28.82
C ARG A 288 -26.74 -0.88 -30.31
N TYR A 289 -26.11 0.04 -31.01
CA TYR A 289 -25.81 -0.07 -32.44
C TYR A 289 -24.30 -0.17 -32.63
N GLY A 290 -23.86 -0.98 -33.59
CA GLY A 290 -22.44 -1.26 -33.77
C GLY A 290 -22.09 -1.85 -35.12
N SER A 291 -20.78 -1.97 -35.34
CA SER A 291 -20.19 -2.50 -36.56
C SER A 291 -19.43 -3.80 -36.26
N THR A 292 -19.58 -4.80 -37.12
CA THR A 292 -18.84 -6.07 -37.03
C THR A 292 -17.81 -6.16 -38.15
N PHE A 293 -16.56 -6.36 -37.77
CA PHE A 293 -15.43 -6.53 -38.66
C PHE A 293 -15.06 -8.01 -38.73
N LYS A 294 -15.11 -8.58 -39.95
CA LYS A 294 -14.67 -9.94 -40.21
C LYS A 294 -13.20 -9.96 -40.60
N PHE A 295 -12.40 -10.75 -39.89
CA PHE A 295 -11.02 -11.04 -40.22
C PHE A 295 -10.88 -12.48 -40.73
N SER A 296 -10.14 -12.65 -41.82
CA SER A 296 -9.82 -13.95 -42.43
C SER A 296 -8.44 -14.42 -41.97
N GLY A 297 -8.34 -15.65 -41.49
CA GLY A 297 -7.12 -16.24 -40.95
C GLY A 297 -7.32 -17.74 -40.65
N PRO A 298 -6.55 -18.35 -39.74
CA PRO A 298 -6.66 -19.77 -39.38
C PRO A 298 -8.08 -20.19 -38.93
N ALA A 299 -8.83 -19.26 -38.36
CA ALA A 299 -10.27 -19.33 -38.19
C ALA A 299 -10.85 -17.95 -38.48
N SER A 300 -12.07 -17.89 -39.04
CA SER A 300 -12.75 -16.60 -39.20
C SER A 300 -13.04 -16.00 -37.83
N LEU A 301 -12.61 -14.75 -37.67
CA LEU A 301 -12.73 -13.95 -36.46
C LEU A 301 -13.68 -12.79 -36.75
N TYR A 302 -14.59 -12.51 -35.83
CA TYR A 302 -15.56 -11.45 -35.91
C TYR A 302 -15.40 -10.58 -34.67
N VAL A 303 -15.04 -9.32 -34.88
CA VAL A 303 -14.93 -8.34 -33.80
C VAL A 303 -16.04 -7.32 -33.99
N THR A 304 -16.90 -7.19 -32.99
CA THR A 304 -18.02 -6.24 -32.99
C THR A 304 -17.72 -5.15 -31.98
N ALA A 305 -17.93 -3.89 -32.36
CA ALA A 305 -17.87 -2.75 -31.46
C ALA A 305 -19.22 -2.02 -31.49
N ASN A 306 -19.85 -1.92 -30.32
CA ASN A 306 -21.15 -1.30 -30.09
C ASN A 306 -20.97 0.03 -29.37
N LYS A 307 -21.74 1.03 -29.80
CA LYS A 307 -21.71 2.40 -29.30
C LYS A 307 -22.92 2.71 -28.41
N GLY A 308 -22.73 3.64 -27.47
CA GLY A 308 -23.80 4.19 -26.60
C GLY A 308 -24.34 5.55 -27.07
N GLU A 309 -25.07 6.27 -26.21
CA GLU A 309 -25.81 7.52 -26.52
C GLU A 309 -24.94 8.65 -27.12
N ASN A 310 -23.62 8.61 -26.92
CA ASN A 310 -22.67 9.65 -27.35
C ASN A 310 -21.66 9.16 -28.42
N GLU A 311 -22.02 8.16 -29.22
CA GLU A 311 -21.14 7.54 -30.25
C GLU A 311 -19.85 6.89 -29.71
N HIS A 312 -19.66 6.85 -28.40
CA HIS A 312 -18.52 6.19 -27.77
C HIS A 312 -18.72 4.68 -27.73
N VAL A 313 -17.65 3.94 -27.99
CA VAL A 313 -17.64 2.47 -27.85
C VAL A 313 -17.87 2.11 -26.39
N ARG A 314 -18.89 1.30 -26.13
CA ARG A 314 -19.28 0.85 -24.80
C ARG A 314 -19.18 -0.66 -24.63
N GLU A 315 -19.17 -1.41 -25.72
CA GLU A 315 -19.22 -2.87 -25.67
C GLU A 315 -18.54 -3.47 -26.89
N VAL A 316 -17.82 -4.56 -26.69
CA VAL A 316 -17.11 -5.29 -27.73
C VAL A 316 -17.32 -6.79 -27.61
N PHE A 317 -17.53 -7.45 -28.75
CA PHE A 317 -17.64 -8.90 -28.82
C PHE A 317 -16.62 -9.47 -29.77
N ILE A 318 -15.97 -10.56 -29.36
CA ILE A 318 -14.99 -11.28 -30.16
C ILE A 318 -15.51 -12.70 -30.34
N ASN A 319 -15.84 -13.06 -31.58
CA ASN A 319 -16.39 -14.37 -31.92
C ASN A 319 -15.51 -15.07 -32.96
N THR A 320 -15.35 -16.37 -32.80
CA THR A 320 -14.67 -17.24 -33.78
C THR A 320 -15.62 -18.35 -34.25
N THR A 321 -15.41 -18.85 -35.47
CA THR A 321 -16.28 -19.85 -36.12
C THR A 321 -16.28 -21.24 -35.48
N LYS A 322 -15.32 -21.56 -34.62
CA LYS A 322 -15.24 -22.84 -33.91
C LYS A 322 -15.82 -22.70 -32.50
N SER A 323 -17.14 -22.61 -32.40
CA SER A 323 -17.87 -22.59 -31.14
C SER A 323 -17.51 -23.78 -30.25
N GLY A 324 -17.36 -23.55 -28.94
CA GLY A 324 -17.01 -24.60 -27.97
C GLY A 324 -15.51 -24.93 -27.87
N SER A 325 -14.64 -24.25 -28.63
CA SER A 325 -13.18 -24.37 -28.47
C SER A 325 -12.65 -23.48 -27.34
N THR A 326 -11.49 -23.83 -26.77
CA THR A 326 -10.79 -22.99 -25.77
C THR A 326 -10.55 -21.58 -26.28
N ILE A 327 -10.21 -21.43 -27.56
CA ILE A 327 -10.01 -20.11 -28.20
C ILE A 327 -11.31 -19.30 -28.20
N HIS A 328 -12.45 -19.93 -28.50
CA HIS A 328 -13.75 -19.27 -28.44
C HIS A 328 -14.08 -18.78 -27.03
N GLY A 329 -13.87 -19.63 -26.01
CA GLY A 329 -14.09 -19.24 -24.60
C GLY A 329 -13.18 -18.09 -24.14
N MET A 330 -11.93 -18.06 -24.59
CA MET A 330 -11.00 -16.95 -24.31
C MET A 330 -11.38 -15.65 -25.05
N CYS A 331 -11.88 -15.74 -26.29
CA CYS A 331 -12.37 -14.57 -27.02
C CYS A 331 -13.61 -13.97 -26.36
N GLU A 332 -14.54 -14.82 -25.93
CA GLU A 332 -15.75 -14.41 -25.23
C GLU A 332 -15.42 -13.76 -23.89
N SER A 333 -14.52 -14.35 -23.09
CA SER A 333 -14.11 -13.78 -21.80
C SER A 333 -13.41 -12.43 -21.98
N LEU A 334 -12.50 -12.30 -22.94
CA LEU A 334 -11.80 -11.05 -23.24
C LEU A 334 -12.80 -9.95 -23.67
N GLY A 335 -13.72 -10.26 -24.58
CA GLY A 335 -14.75 -9.32 -25.02
C GLY A 335 -15.66 -8.86 -23.88
N ARG A 336 -16.13 -9.79 -23.03
CA ARG A 336 -16.97 -9.47 -21.86
C ARG A 336 -16.27 -8.59 -20.85
N VAL A 337 -15.02 -8.92 -20.47
CA VAL A 337 -14.27 -8.15 -19.47
C VAL A 337 -14.01 -6.72 -19.97
N ILE A 338 -13.61 -6.57 -21.24
CA ILE A 338 -13.40 -5.25 -21.84
C ILE A 338 -14.72 -4.48 -21.94
N SER A 339 -15.81 -5.14 -22.31
CA SER A 339 -17.14 -4.50 -22.36
C SER A 339 -17.56 -3.97 -20.99
N VAL A 340 -17.39 -4.74 -19.92
CA VAL A 340 -17.69 -4.28 -18.55
C VAL A 340 -16.87 -3.02 -18.21
N ALA A 341 -15.58 -3.01 -18.54
CA ALA A 341 -14.73 -1.84 -18.32
C ALA A 341 -15.22 -0.61 -19.10
N LEU A 342 -15.59 -0.76 -20.38
CA LEU A 342 -16.06 0.33 -21.24
C LEU A 342 -17.48 0.83 -20.89
N GLN A 343 -18.32 -0.04 -20.34
CA GLN A 343 -19.61 0.34 -19.78
C GLN A 343 -19.44 1.28 -18.58
N HIS A 344 -18.43 1.05 -17.74
CA HIS A 344 -18.07 1.94 -16.64
C HIS A 344 -17.38 3.22 -17.11
N ASP A 345 -16.39 3.12 -18.00
CA ASP A 345 -15.66 4.29 -18.50
C ASP A 345 -15.23 4.11 -19.97
N TYR A 346 -15.90 4.83 -20.87
CA TYR A 346 -15.61 4.79 -22.30
C TYR A 346 -14.27 5.42 -22.67
N ARG A 347 -13.67 6.24 -21.78
CA ARG A 347 -12.38 6.88 -22.05
C ARG A 347 -11.24 5.87 -22.10
N LEU A 348 -11.46 4.67 -21.59
CA LEU A 348 -10.49 3.58 -21.61
C LEU A 348 -10.26 2.98 -23.01
N VAL A 349 -11.08 3.29 -24.02
CA VAL A 349 -10.99 2.72 -25.39
C VAL A 349 -9.56 2.80 -25.94
N ASN A 350 -8.96 4.00 -25.94
CA ASN A 350 -7.63 4.23 -26.52
C ASN A 350 -6.53 3.48 -25.74
N LYS A 351 -6.64 3.45 -24.42
CA LYS A 351 -5.68 2.75 -23.56
C LYS A 351 -5.74 1.25 -23.76
N ILE A 352 -6.94 0.69 -23.82
CA ILE A 352 -7.17 -0.73 -24.09
C ILE A 352 -6.65 -1.08 -25.48
N ALA A 353 -6.94 -0.27 -26.51
CA ALA A 353 -6.44 -0.49 -27.87
C ALA A 353 -4.91 -0.56 -27.90
N ARG A 354 -4.22 0.44 -27.34
CA ARG A 354 -2.74 0.47 -27.25
C ARG A 354 -2.16 -0.73 -26.50
N THR A 355 -2.79 -1.15 -25.40
CA THR A 355 -2.33 -2.30 -24.61
C THR A 355 -2.40 -3.61 -25.41
N LEU A 356 -3.38 -3.74 -26.31
CA LEU A 356 -3.61 -4.95 -27.07
C LEU A 356 -2.87 -4.98 -28.43
N GLU A 357 -2.48 -3.82 -28.96
CA GLU A 357 -1.84 -3.69 -30.29
C GLU A 357 -0.53 -4.49 -30.39
N ASP A 358 0.29 -4.47 -29.33
CA ASP A 358 1.62 -5.11 -29.30
C ASP A 358 1.58 -6.63 -29.01
N ILE A 359 0.40 -7.19 -28.73
CA ILE A 359 0.28 -8.64 -28.51
C ILE A 359 0.33 -9.34 -29.86
N SER A 360 1.29 -10.25 -30.05
CA SER A 360 1.47 -10.99 -31.30
C SER A 360 1.42 -12.51 -31.09
N SER A 361 1.15 -13.24 -32.16
CA SER A 361 1.11 -14.70 -32.23
C SER A 361 1.60 -15.17 -33.60
N ASP A 362 1.85 -16.47 -33.77
CA ASP A 362 2.30 -17.06 -35.04
C ASP A 362 1.21 -17.06 -36.14
N SER A 363 -0.01 -16.63 -35.81
CA SER A 363 -1.17 -16.65 -36.69
C SER A 363 -1.48 -15.27 -37.26
N VAL A 364 -1.81 -15.23 -38.56
CA VAL A 364 -2.09 -13.98 -39.27
C VAL A 364 -3.57 -13.90 -39.63
N TRP A 365 -4.18 -12.75 -39.33
CA TRP A 365 -5.52 -12.39 -39.73
C TRP A 365 -5.52 -11.15 -40.62
N SER A 366 -6.45 -11.07 -41.56
CA SER A 366 -6.59 -9.94 -42.47
C SER A 366 -8.04 -9.48 -42.60
N ASN A 367 -8.23 -8.16 -42.59
CA ASN A 367 -9.48 -7.49 -42.92
C ASN A 367 -9.25 -6.55 -44.11
N SER A 368 -10.26 -6.40 -44.97
CA SER A 368 -10.16 -5.59 -46.19
C SER A 368 -9.98 -4.10 -45.93
N SER A 369 -10.49 -3.60 -44.80
CA SER A 369 -10.47 -2.18 -44.42
C SER A 369 -9.37 -1.88 -43.40
N LEU A 370 -9.15 -2.78 -42.43
CA LEU A 370 -8.23 -2.58 -41.30
C LEU A 370 -6.84 -3.22 -41.51
N GLY A 371 -6.64 -3.90 -42.64
CA GLY A 371 -5.38 -4.53 -42.99
C GLY A 371 -5.06 -5.80 -42.19
N ARG A 372 -3.77 -6.12 -42.08
CA ARG A 372 -3.27 -7.35 -41.44
C ARG A 372 -3.00 -7.16 -39.95
N VAL A 373 -3.20 -8.21 -39.17
CA VAL A 373 -2.92 -8.29 -37.73
C VAL A 373 -2.36 -9.67 -37.37
N PHE A 374 -1.54 -9.74 -36.32
CA PHE A 374 -0.80 -10.96 -35.94
C PHE A 374 -1.35 -11.63 -34.68
N SER A 375 -2.50 -11.20 -34.17
CA SER A 375 -3.18 -11.83 -33.04
C SER A 375 -4.64 -11.39 -32.97
N ILE A 376 -5.43 -12.11 -32.17
CA ILE A 376 -6.82 -11.74 -31.86
C ILE A 376 -6.89 -10.43 -31.06
N PRO A 377 -6.06 -10.20 -30.01
CA PRO A 377 -5.98 -8.90 -29.34
C PRO A 377 -5.64 -7.73 -30.26
N ALA A 378 -4.67 -7.89 -31.17
CA ALA A 378 -4.31 -6.84 -32.12
C ALA A 378 -5.44 -6.56 -33.13
N ALA A 379 -6.26 -7.56 -33.46
CA ALA A 379 -7.47 -7.36 -34.24
C ALA A 379 -8.50 -6.49 -33.49
N LEU A 380 -8.68 -6.73 -32.18
CA LEU A 380 -9.54 -5.91 -31.34
C LEU A 380 -9.02 -4.47 -31.21
N ALA A 381 -7.70 -4.29 -31.01
CA ALA A 381 -7.08 -2.98 -30.94
C ALA A 381 -7.42 -2.12 -32.17
N LYS A 382 -7.22 -2.67 -33.38
CA LYS A 382 -7.54 -1.96 -34.62
C LYS A 382 -9.02 -1.59 -34.75
N VAL A 383 -9.93 -2.45 -34.30
CA VAL A 383 -11.37 -2.17 -34.35
C VAL A 383 -11.76 -1.08 -33.36
N LEU A 384 -11.15 -1.08 -32.16
CA LEU A 384 -11.34 -0.02 -31.19
C LEU A 384 -10.84 1.34 -31.72
N ASP A 385 -9.65 1.37 -32.35
CA ASP A 385 -9.09 2.58 -32.95
C ASP A 385 -9.94 3.11 -34.11
N ASP A 386 -10.43 2.23 -34.99
CA ASP A 386 -11.30 2.61 -36.13
C ASP A 386 -12.67 3.10 -35.69
N CYS A 387 -13.22 2.54 -34.61
CA CYS A 387 -14.52 2.93 -34.08
C CYS A 387 -14.47 4.08 -33.07
N ALA A 388 -13.28 4.56 -32.71
CA ALA A 388 -13.11 5.74 -31.85
C ALA A 388 -13.46 7.02 -32.64
N PRO A 389 -14.22 7.97 -32.06
CA PRO A 389 -14.54 9.21 -32.75
C PRO A 389 -13.29 10.07 -33.03
N GLU A 390 -13.23 10.74 -34.20
CA GLU A 390 -12.23 11.78 -34.47
C GLU A 390 -12.43 12.97 -33.52
N ILE A 391 -11.42 13.29 -32.70
CA ILE A 391 -11.48 14.35 -31.69
C ILE A 391 -11.11 15.69 -32.33
N ASN A 392 -12.09 16.42 -32.86
CA ASN A 392 -11.94 17.83 -33.24
C ASN A 392 -12.40 18.75 -32.09
N GLY A 393 -11.48 19.13 -31.20
CA GLY A 393 -11.66 20.23 -30.24
C GLY A 393 -11.58 19.85 -28.75
N LYS A 394 -10.87 20.72 -28.00
CA LYS A 394 -10.65 20.79 -26.53
C LYS A 394 -10.76 19.46 -25.78
N GLU A 395 -9.59 18.87 -25.56
CA GLU A 395 -9.34 17.69 -24.73
C GLU A 395 -10.09 17.75 -23.39
N ASP A 396 -10.86 16.70 -23.11
CA ASP A 396 -10.94 16.19 -21.75
C ASP A 396 -9.64 15.40 -21.54
N PRO A 397 -8.78 15.75 -20.56
CA PRO A 397 -7.51 15.09 -20.39
C PRO A 397 -7.75 13.60 -20.15
N ASP A 398 -7.08 12.74 -20.94
CA ASP A 398 -7.01 11.32 -20.64
C ASP A 398 -6.44 11.19 -19.22
N PRO A 399 -7.23 10.74 -18.22
CA PRO A 399 -6.76 10.66 -16.84
C PRO A 399 -5.64 9.62 -16.66
N TYR A 400 -5.31 8.89 -17.74
CA TYR A 400 -4.31 7.85 -17.79
C TYR A 400 -3.34 8.04 -18.96
N GLU A 401 -2.64 9.19 -19.03
CA GLU A 401 -1.40 9.25 -19.80
C GLU A 401 -0.41 8.20 -19.27
N GLU A 402 -0.20 7.13 -20.04
CA GLU A 402 0.90 6.22 -19.76
C GLU A 402 2.23 6.95 -19.92
N PRO A 403 3.21 6.72 -19.02
CA PRO A 403 4.56 7.16 -19.27
C PRO A 403 4.97 6.56 -20.61
N SER A 404 5.20 7.43 -21.59
CA SER A 404 5.81 7.09 -22.86
C SER A 404 6.87 6.03 -22.62
N SER A 405 6.64 4.82 -23.15
CA SER A 405 7.51 3.66 -23.04
C SER A 405 8.79 3.92 -23.84
N TYR A 406 9.58 4.88 -23.39
CA TYR A 406 10.86 5.18 -23.98
C TYR A 406 11.80 4.05 -23.61
N SER A 407 12.37 3.43 -24.62
CA SER A 407 13.49 2.50 -24.48
C SER A 407 14.79 3.21 -24.84
N SER A 408 15.92 2.60 -24.49
CA SER A 408 17.22 3.15 -24.88
C SER A 408 17.38 3.05 -26.40
N CYS A 409 17.63 4.19 -27.05
CA CYS A 409 17.90 4.24 -28.48
C CYS A 409 19.26 3.59 -28.77
N PRO A 410 19.36 2.57 -29.62
CA PRO A 410 20.63 1.90 -29.92
C PRO A 410 21.63 2.81 -30.64
N ALA A 411 21.17 3.88 -31.30
CA ALA A 411 22.05 4.82 -32.02
C ALA A 411 22.64 5.92 -31.13
N CYS A 412 21.91 6.41 -30.12
CA CYS A 412 22.35 7.55 -29.31
C CYS A 412 22.39 7.28 -27.80
N GLY A 413 21.98 6.09 -27.35
CA GLY A 413 22.01 5.65 -25.95
C GLY A 413 21.03 6.36 -25.02
N LYS A 414 20.22 7.30 -25.53
CA LYS A 414 19.23 8.06 -24.75
C LYS A 414 17.92 7.28 -24.63
N LEU A 415 17.25 7.42 -23.50
CA LEU A 415 15.90 6.90 -23.23
C LEU A 415 14.85 7.73 -24.00
N SER A 416 14.85 7.61 -25.32
CA SER A 416 14.00 8.41 -26.20
C SER A 416 13.50 7.64 -27.42
N LEU A 417 13.64 6.32 -27.44
CA LEU A 417 13.09 5.44 -28.47
C LEU A 417 11.63 5.12 -28.15
N ARG A 418 10.70 5.67 -28.95
CA ARG A 418 9.25 5.46 -28.83
C ARG A 418 8.79 4.47 -29.89
N ARG A 419 7.85 3.58 -29.53
CA ARG A 419 7.14 2.74 -30.51
C ARG A 419 5.82 3.39 -30.92
N SER A 420 5.53 3.35 -32.21
CA SER A 420 4.29 3.85 -32.82
C SER A 420 4.01 3.02 -34.07
N GLY A 421 2.92 2.26 -34.09
CA GLY A 421 2.45 1.50 -35.27
C GLY A 421 3.50 0.54 -35.86
N GLY A 422 4.01 -0.41 -35.05
CA GLY A 422 5.02 -1.39 -35.47
C GLY A 422 6.45 -0.83 -35.68
N CYS A 423 6.59 0.50 -35.76
CA CYS A 423 7.85 1.20 -35.94
C CYS A 423 8.42 1.68 -34.60
N SER A 424 9.74 1.63 -34.43
CA SER A 424 10.43 2.29 -33.30
C SER A 424 11.19 3.51 -33.82
N GLN A 425 10.88 4.70 -33.29
CA GLN A 425 11.46 5.98 -33.70
C GLN A 425 12.03 6.73 -32.48
N CYS A 426 13.24 7.26 -32.61
CA CYS A 426 13.92 8.01 -31.58
C CYS A 426 13.69 9.50 -31.77
N VAL A 427 13.04 10.14 -30.80
CA VAL A 427 12.76 11.58 -30.85
C VAL A 427 13.99 12.44 -30.65
N SER A 428 15.10 11.90 -30.13
CA SER A 428 16.33 12.67 -29.90
C SER A 428 17.31 12.69 -31.06
N CYS A 429 17.33 11.67 -31.91
CA CYS A 429 18.32 11.58 -33.00
C CYS A 429 17.73 11.15 -34.35
N GLY A 430 16.42 10.94 -34.42
CA GLY A 430 15.74 10.53 -35.66
C GLY A 430 15.97 9.07 -36.06
N TYR A 431 16.63 8.26 -35.22
CA TYR A 431 16.81 6.83 -35.48
C TYR A 431 15.46 6.12 -35.63
N SER A 432 15.27 5.34 -36.69
CA SER A 432 14.03 4.62 -36.97
C SER A 432 14.32 3.18 -37.39
N THR A 433 13.45 2.25 -36.97
CA THR A 433 13.45 0.82 -37.37
C THR A 433 12.44 0.51 -38.47
N CYS A 434 11.77 1.56 -38.92
CA CYS A 434 11.14 1.71 -40.23
C CYS A 434 12.02 2.67 -41.06
#